data_AF-A0A2S8RY51-F1
#
_entry.id   AF-A0A2S8RY51-F1
#
_cell.length_a   1.000
_cell.length_b   1.000
_cell.length_c   1.000
_cell.angle_alpha   90.00
_cell.angle_beta   90.00
_cell.angle_gamma   90.00
#
_symmetry.space_group_name_H-M   'P 1'
#
loop_
_entity.id
_entity.type
_entity.pdbx_description
1 polymer ?
#
loop_
_entity_poly.entity_id
_entity_poly.type
_entity_poly.pdbx_seq_one_letter_code
_entity_poly.pdbx_strand_id
1 'polypeptide(L)'
;MTIQFLPRITVELSADAWDLYDNPGRDEAARMLSTAAGEALTQAWALMSGLHPVSIIDAHRYALEQWEKVADRLDGVGASDTEPRAVMATLARDYLLESPAKALDRQRRAAC
;
A
#
# COMPACT_ATOMS: atom_id res chain seq x y z
N MET A 1 29.92 -5.11 -12.57
CA MET A 1 29.32 -4.25 -11.52
C MET A 1 27.85 -4.09 -11.87
N THR A 2 26.95 -4.51 -10.99
CA THR A 2 25.50 -4.44 -11.24
C THR A 2 24.92 -3.44 -10.26
N ILE A 3 24.38 -2.33 -10.76
CA ILE A 3 23.63 -1.36 -9.95
C ILE A 3 22.15 -1.73 -10.09
N GLN A 4 21.47 -1.95 -8.95
CA GLN A 4 20.05 -2.29 -8.92
C GLN A 4 19.28 -1.07 -8.41
N PHE A 5 18.42 -0.50 -9.26
CA PHE A 5 17.56 0.63 -8.89
C PHE A 5 16.32 0.09 -8.18
N LEU A 6 16.16 0.42 -6.89
CA LEU A 6 14.98 0.08 -6.12
C LEU A 6 14.06 1.30 -6.03
N PRO A 7 12.82 1.24 -6.55
CA PRO A 7 11.88 2.33 -6.39
C PRO A 7 11.49 2.48 -4.93
N ARG A 8 11.51 3.72 -4.42
CA ARG A 8 10.87 4.06 -3.15
C ARG A 8 9.42 4.45 -3.44
N ILE A 9 8.48 3.61 -3.06
CA ILE A 9 7.05 3.90 -3.20
C ILE A 9 6.62 4.70 -1.96
N THR A 10 6.01 5.86 -2.18
CA THR A 10 5.44 6.71 -1.13
C THR A 10 3.94 6.75 -1.34
N VAL A 11 3.18 6.52 -0.27
CA VAL A 11 1.72 6.60 -0.26
C VAL A 11 1.35 7.71 0.71
N GLU A 12 0.44 8.59 0.28
CA GLU A 12 -0.06 9.71 1.07
C GLU A 12 -1.58 9.78 0.87
N LEU A 13 -2.33 9.13 1.75
CA LEU A 13 -3.79 9.12 1.72
C LEU A 13 -4.33 9.72 3.02
N SER A 14 -5.41 10.48 2.91
CA SER A 14 -6.14 11.04 4.06
C SER A 14 -6.92 9.96 4.81
N ALA A 15 -7.43 10.29 6.00
CA ALA A 15 -8.32 9.40 6.73
C ALA A 15 -9.59 9.04 5.94
N ASP A 16 -10.16 9.98 5.19
CA ASP A 16 -11.32 9.72 4.33
C ASP A 16 -10.96 8.81 3.14
N ALA A 17 -9.77 8.97 2.55
CA ALA A 17 -9.34 8.12 1.44
C ALA A 17 -9.03 6.68 1.90
N TRP A 18 -8.77 6.48 3.19
CA TRP A 18 -8.67 5.17 3.83
C TRP A 18 -10.02 4.65 4.34
N ASP A 19 -11.12 5.40 4.17
CA ASP A 19 -12.45 5.08 4.72
C ASP A 19 -12.43 4.86 6.25
N LEU A 20 -11.62 5.64 6.98
CA LEU A 20 -11.55 5.56 8.44
C LEU A 20 -12.76 6.24 9.09
N TYR A 21 -13.17 5.71 10.24
CA TYR A 21 -14.25 6.29 11.04
C TYR A 21 -13.89 7.70 11.50
N ASP A 22 -14.92 8.54 11.62
CA ASP A 22 -14.80 9.89 12.15
C ASP A 22 -14.58 9.87 13.67
N ASN A 23 -13.34 9.55 14.05
CA ASN A 23 -12.89 9.42 15.43
C ASN A 23 -11.61 10.23 15.68
N PRO A 24 -11.41 10.73 16.92
CA PRO A 24 -10.15 11.36 17.30
C PRO A 24 -8.95 10.45 17.02
N GLY A 25 -7.93 10.97 16.35
CA GLY A 25 -6.74 10.21 15.97
C GLY A 25 -6.78 9.55 14.59
N ARG A 26 -7.89 9.67 13.84
CA ARG A 26 -7.98 9.11 12.48
C ARG A 26 -6.91 9.62 11.52
N ASP A 27 -6.49 10.88 11.63
CA ASP A 27 -5.45 11.44 10.75
C ASP A 27 -4.07 10.89 11.07
N GLU A 28 -3.80 10.57 12.34
CA GLU A 28 -2.58 9.88 12.73
C GLU A 28 -2.58 8.43 12.25
N ALA A 29 -3.71 7.72 12.41
CA ALA A 29 -3.90 6.40 11.86
C ALA A 29 -3.70 6.40 10.33
N ALA A 30 -4.26 7.37 9.60
CA ALA A 30 -4.08 7.51 8.17
C ALA A 30 -2.60 7.69 7.76
N ARG A 31 -1.83 8.48 8.53
CA ARG A 31 -0.38 8.62 8.31
C ARG A 31 0.36 7.31 8.54
N MET A 32 0.00 6.57 9.60
CA MET A 32 0.59 5.25 9.90
C MET A 32 0.28 4.22 8.81
N LEU A 33 -0.98 4.13 8.38
CA LEU A 33 -1.41 3.25 7.29
C LEU A 33 -0.74 3.59 5.95
N SER A 34 -0.62 4.88 5.64
CA SER A 34 0.05 5.35 4.41
C SER A 34 1.55 5.02 4.44
N THR A 35 2.21 5.20 5.58
CA THR A 35 3.61 4.81 5.75
C THR A 35 3.79 3.30 5.59
N ALA A 36 2.96 2.51 6.27
CA ALA A 36 2.99 1.05 6.17
C ALA A 36 2.74 0.56 4.73
N ALA A 37 1.82 1.21 4.00
CA ALA A 37 1.52 0.85 2.61
C ALA A 37 2.74 1.11 1.71
N GLY A 38 3.36 2.30 1.82
CA GLY A 38 4.56 2.63 1.06
C GLY A 38 5.73 1.65 1.32
N GLU A 39 5.96 1.31 2.59
CA GLU A 39 6.99 0.33 2.98
C GLU A 39 6.70 -1.07 2.45
N ALA A 40 5.47 -1.56 2.61
CA ALA A 40 5.05 -2.88 2.17
C ALA A 40 5.15 -3.04 0.65
N LEU A 41 4.70 -2.04 -0.11
CA LEU A 41 4.78 -2.03 -1.57
C LEU A 41 6.23 -1.95 -2.07
N THR A 42 7.05 -1.12 -1.43
CA THR A 42 8.49 -1.01 -1.75
C THR A 42 9.20 -2.35 -1.55
N GLN A 43 8.94 -3.02 -0.43
CA GLN A 43 9.53 -4.32 -0.11
C GLN A 43 9.02 -5.41 -1.06
N ALA A 44 7.72 -5.45 -1.35
CA ALA A 44 7.14 -6.38 -2.31
C ALA A 44 7.77 -6.26 -3.70
N TRP A 45 7.98 -5.02 -4.18
CA TRP A 45 8.67 -4.77 -5.44
C TRP A 45 10.12 -5.26 -5.42
N ALA A 46 10.83 -5.05 -4.30
CA ALA A 46 12.20 -5.51 -4.13
C ALA A 46 12.29 -7.05 -4.18
N LEU A 47 11.31 -7.75 -3.58
CA LEU A 47 11.22 -9.21 -3.64
C LEU A 47 11.01 -9.72 -5.07
N MET A 48 10.24 -9.00 -5.89
CA MET A 48 10.03 -9.35 -7.31
C MET A 48 11.27 -9.06 -8.18
N SER A 49 12.07 -8.08 -7.81
CA SER A 49 13.20 -7.60 -8.63
C SER A 49 14.56 -8.12 -8.16
N GLY A 50 14.60 -8.91 -7.09
CA GLY A 50 15.81 -9.39 -6.42
C GLY A 50 16.52 -10.56 -7.10
N LEU A 51 17.57 -11.08 -6.46
CA LEU A 51 18.40 -12.19 -6.97
C LEU A 51 17.62 -13.52 -7.08
N HIS A 52 16.65 -13.71 -6.18
CA HIS A 52 15.71 -14.83 -6.19
C HIS A 52 14.29 -14.27 -6.24
N PRO A 53 13.81 -13.89 -7.44
CA PRO A 53 12.56 -13.17 -7.57
C PRO A 53 11.37 -14.06 -7.19
N VAL A 54 10.51 -13.55 -6.33
CA VAL A 54 9.24 -14.21 -5.98
C VAL A 54 8.20 -13.96 -7.07
N SER A 55 7.15 -14.77 -7.10
CA SER A 55 6.03 -14.53 -8.01
C SER A 55 5.30 -13.24 -7.65
N ILE A 56 4.66 -12.60 -8.64
CA ILE A 56 3.87 -11.38 -8.40
C ILE A 56 2.73 -11.65 -7.39
N ILE A 57 2.17 -12.86 -7.40
CA ILE A 57 1.10 -13.28 -6.47
C ILE A 57 1.65 -13.30 -5.03
N ASP A 58 2.86 -13.83 -4.83
CA ASP A 58 3.48 -13.89 -3.50
C ASP A 58 3.90 -12.50 -3.01
N ALA A 59 4.40 -11.64 -3.90
CA ALA A 59 4.72 -10.25 -3.57
C ALA A 59 3.46 -9.44 -3.21
N HIS A 60 2.36 -9.64 -3.94
CA HIS A 60 1.08 -9.03 -3.64
C HIS A 60 0.56 -9.47 -2.27
N ARG A 61 0.57 -10.78 -1.99
CA ARG A 61 0.18 -11.32 -0.68
C ARG A 61 1.04 -10.76 0.45
N TYR A 62 2.36 -10.72 0.24
CA TYR A 62 3.29 -10.14 1.19
C TYR A 62 2.94 -8.69 1.53
N ALA A 63 2.65 -7.85 0.52
CA ALA A 63 2.32 -6.45 0.74
C ALA A 63 1.07 -6.29 1.62
N LEU A 64 0.03 -7.08 1.36
CA LEU A 64 -1.18 -7.10 2.17
C LEU A 64 -0.90 -7.52 3.61
N GLU A 65 -0.24 -8.66 3.80
CA GLU A 65 0.05 -9.20 5.14
C GLU A 65 0.93 -8.25 5.99
N GLN A 66 1.88 -7.53 5.38
CA GLN A 66 2.69 -6.58 6.15
C GLN A 66 1.89 -5.34 6.54
N TRP A 67 1.04 -4.82 5.64
CA TRP A 67 0.22 -3.67 5.93
C TRP A 67 -0.86 -3.99 6.98
N GLU A 68 -1.50 -5.16 6.88
CA GLU A 68 -2.53 -5.62 7.81
C GLU A 68 -2.01 -5.69 9.25
N LYS A 69 -0.74 -6.09 9.48
CA LYS A 69 -0.14 -6.08 10.82
C LYS A 69 -0.13 -4.71 11.50
N VAL A 70 -0.10 -3.63 10.72
CA VAL A 70 -0.18 -2.26 11.24
C VAL A 70 -1.64 -1.88 11.46
N ALA A 71 -2.50 -2.17 10.46
CA ALA A 71 -3.92 -1.90 10.55
C ALA A 71 -4.59 -2.58 11.75
N ASP A 72 -4.26 -3.85 12.02
CA ASP A 72 -4.80 -4.65 13.12
C ASP A 72 -4.40 -4.13 14.53
N ARG A 73 -3.46 -3.16 14.61
CA ARG A 73 -3.05 -2.52 15.88
C ARG A 73 -3.73 -1.17 16.10
N LEU A 74 -4.49 -0.67 15.12
CA LEU A 74 -5.13 0.63 15.17
C LEU A 74 -6.61 0.47 15.55
N ASP A 75 -6.84 0.40 16.86
CA ASP A 75 -8.18 0.22 17.42
C ASP A 75 -9.02 1.50 17.32
N GLY A 76 -10.32 1.31 17.10
CA GLY A 76 -11.32 2.37 17.19
C GLY A 76 -11.43 3.30 15.97
N VAL A 77 -10.57 3.18 14.96
CA VAL A 77 -10.63 4.01 13.73
C VAL A 77 -11.11 3.24 12.49
N GLY A 78 -11.41 1.95 12.65
CA GLY A 78 -11.86 1.07 11.56
C GLY A 78 -10.76 0.62 10.61
N ALA A 79 -9.47 0.79 10.96
CA ALA A 79 -8.34 0.54 10.06
C ALA A 79 -8.25 -0.90 9.52
N SER A 80 -8.73 -1.88 10.28
CA SER A 80 -8.76 -3.30 9.91
C SER A 80 -10.08 -3.75 9.28
N ASP A 81 -11.01 -2.82 9.02
CA ASP A 81 -12.29 -3.13 8.39
C ASP A 81 -12.14 -3.40 6.90
N THR A 82 -13.27 -3.73 6.26
CA THR A 82 -13.30 -4.20 4.88
C THR A 82 -12.85 -3.12 3.90
N GLU A 83 -13.23 -1.87 4.18
CA GLU A 83 -13.03 -0.72 3.31
C GLU A 83 -11.55 -0.32 3.23
N PRO A 84 -10.82 -0.03 4.33
CA PRO A 84 -9.37 0.23 4.25
C PRO A 84 -8.58 -0.94 3.66
N ARG A 85 -8.96 -2.19 3.95
CA ARG A 85 -8.33 -3.38 3.35
C ARG A 85 -8.54 -3.41 1.82
N ALA A 86 -9.72 -3.03 1.34
CA ALA A 86 -9.99 -2.92 -0.09
C ALA A 86 -9.16 -1.80 -0.75
N VAL A 87 -8.93 -0.68 -0.07
CA VAL A 87 -8.02 0.39 -0.52
C VAL A 87 -6.61 -0.15 -0.67
N MET A 88 -6.07 -0.83 0.35
CA MET A 88 -4.72 -1.41 0.28
C MET A 88 -4.60 -2.48 -0.82
N ALA A 89 -5.60 -3.35 -0.98
CA ALA A 89 -5.62 -4.35 -2.04
C ALA A 89 -5.63 -3.71 -3.44
N THR A 90 -6.35 -2.60 -3.61
CA THR A 90 -6.34 -1.85 -4.85
C THR A 90 -4.98 -1.22 -5.12
N LEU A 91 -4.35 -0.60 -4.11
CA LEU A 91 -2.99 -0.05 -4.24
C LEU A 91 -1.98 -1.15 -4.61
N ALA A 92 -2.00 -2.28 -3.93
CA ALA A 92 -1.10 -3.39 -4.20
C ALA A 92 -1.31 -4.00 -5.58
N ARG A 93 -2.55 -4.08 -6.06
CA ARG A 93 -2.83 -4.52 -7.42
C ARG A 93 -2.29 -3.52 -8.43
N ASP A 94 -2.63 -2.25 -8.27
CA ASP A 94 -2.30 -1.22 -9.23
C ASP A 94 -0.79 -1.04 -9.35
N TYR A 95 -0.04 -1.07 -8.25
CA TYR A 95 1.41 -0.84 -8.27
C TYR A 95 2.25 -2.08 -8.57
N LEU A 96 1.79 -3.30 -8.26
CA LEU A 96 2.58 -4.53 -8.44
C LEU A 96 2.15 -5.36 -9.66
N LEU A 97 0.86 -5.38 -9.99
CA LEU A 97 0.32 -6.19 -11.11
C LEU A 97 0.17 -5.37 -12.38
N GLU A 98 -0.20 -4.10 -12.25
CA GLU A 98 -0.31 -3.20 -13.38
C GLU A 98 0.97 -2.36 -13.46
N SER A 99 1.47 -2.13 -14.68
CA SER A 99 2.68 -1.32 -14.87
C SER A 99 2.54 0.00 -14.08
N PRO A 100 3.55 0.43 -13.30
CA PRO A 100 3.48 1.66 -12.51
C PRO A 100 3.00 2.88 -13.31
N ALA A 101 3.31 2.92 -14.61
CA ALA A 101 2.84 3.96 -15.53
C ALA A 101 1.30 3.97 -15.69
N LYS A 102 0.64 2.81 -15.73
CA LYS A 102 -0.82 2.69 -15.84
C LYS A 102 -1.54 3.03 -14.53
N ALA A 103 -0.94 2.68 -13.38
CA ALA A 103 -1.46 3.01 -12.06
C ALA A 103 -1.46 4.52 -11.81
N LEU A 104 -0.33 5.18 -12.09
CA LEU A 104 -0.19 6.64 -12.00
C LEU A 104 -1.19 7.36 -12.91
N ASP A 105 -1.42 6.84 -14.11
CA ASP A 105 -2.38 7.40 -15.07
C ASP A 105 -3.82 7.32 -14.57
N ARG A 106 -4.16 6.28 -13.80
CA ARG A 106 -5.51 6.08 -13.26
C ARG A 106 -5.75 6.95 -12.03
N GLN A 107 -4.76 7.05 -11.12
CA GLN A 107 -4.83 7.97 -9.98
C GLN A 107 -4.99 9.43 -10.44
N ARG A 108 -4.28 9.83 -11.50
CA ARG A 108 -4.45 11.16 -12.12
C ARG A 108 -5.86 11.42 -12.63
N ARG A 109 -6.50 10.41 -13.23
CA ARG A 109 -7.86 10.52 -13.76
C ARG A 109 -8.94 10.51 -12.67
N ALA A 110 -8.70 9.83 -11.55
CA ALA A 110 -9.64 9.79 -10.42
C ALA A 110 -9.64 11.07 -9.57
N ALA A 111 -8.60 11.91 -9.69
CA ALA A 111 -8.49 13.20 -9.00
C ALA A 111 -9.02 14.40 -9.81
N CYS A 112 -9.55 14.18 -11.02
CA CYS A 112 -10.24 15.17 -11.85
C CYS A 112 -11.75 14.91 -11.83
#